data_AF-A0A0B1T5A0-F1
#
_entry.id   AF-A0A0B1T5A0-F1
#
_cell.length_a   1.000
_cell.length_b   1.000
_cell.length_c   1.000
_cell.angle_alpha   90.00
_cell.angle_beta   90.00
_cell.angle_gamma   90.00
#
_symmetry.space_group_name_H-M   'P 1'
#
loop_
_entity.id
_entity.type
_entity.pdbx_description
1 polymer ?
#
loop_
_entity_poly.entity_id
_entity_poly.type
_entity_poly.pdbx_seq_one_letter_code
_entity_poly.pdbx_strand_id
1 'polypeptide(L)'
;MYGGFPHPRNCSRCICPGGYGGDDCSQRPKDDCGRELGTSSDWRYIELVFSNTNAEDYVDYYKKCTYWIRSPPYTRVQIYFQAEYFAYGVDGCPYAGVEIKTNSDPTLTGYR
;
A
#
# COMPACT_ATOMS: atom_id res chain seq x y z
N MET A 1 7.21 -3.35 -16.85
CA MET A 1 8.00 -2.95 -15.67
C MET A 1 7.06 -2.24 -14.71
N TYR A 2 7.05 -2.58 -13.43
CA TYR A 2 6.16 -2.00 -12.41
C TYR A 2 6.65 -0.61 -11.93
N GLY A 3 7.05 0.24 -12.87
CA GLY A 3 7.45 1.64 -12.62
C GLY A 3 8.73 1.87 -11.81
N GLY A 4 9.50 0.83 -11.47
CA GLY A 4 10.78 0.99 -10.76
C GLY A 4 11.95 1.42 -11.67
N PHE A 5 13.04 1.88 -11.06
CA PHE A 5 14.29 2.20 -11.76
C PHE A 5 15.48 1.39 -11.20
N PRO A 6 16.50 1.07 -12.01
CA PRO A 6 17.64 0.27 -11.56
C PRO A 6 18.36 0.90 -10.37
N HIS A 7 18.74 0.06 -9.40
CA HIS A 7 19.45 0.51 -8.20
C HIS A 7 20.89 0.92 -8.57
N PRO A 8 21.35 2.15 -8.22
CA PRO A 8 22.59 2.72 -8.72
C PRO A 8 23.86 1.97 -8.30
N ARG A 9 23.78 1.15 -7.24
CA ARG A 9 24.89 0.31 -6.75
C ARG A 9 24.72 -1.18 -7.06
N ASN A 10 23.59 -1.59 -7.63
CA ASN A 10 23.30 -3.00 -7.95
C ASN A 10 22.26 -3.06 -9.08
N CYS A 11 22.72 -3.13 -10.33
CA CYS A 11 21.86 -3.09 -11.51
C CYS A 11 20.92 -4.29 -11.66
N SER A 12 21.12 -5.36 -10.88
CA SER A 12 20.23 -6.53 -10.86
C SER A 12 19.00 -6.34 -9.98
N ARG A 13 18.86 -5.18 -9.32
CA ARG A 13 17.73 -4.83 -8.47
C ARG A 13 17.17 -3.47 -8.85
N CYS A 14 15.89 -3.26 -8.55
CA CYS A 14 15.18 -2.01 -8.75
C CYS A 14 14.90 -1.29 -7.42
N ILE A 15 14.90 0.04 -7.47
CA ILE A 15 14.23 0.88 -6.48
C ILE A 15 12.76 0.98 -6.91
N CYS A 16 11.86 0.56 -6.02
CA CYS A 16 10.46 0.34 -6.35
C CYS A 16 9.55 1.48 -5.90
N PRO A 17 8.44 1.74 -6.63
CA PRO A 17 7.39 2.63 -6.16
C PRO A 17 6.79 2.14 -4.84
N GLY A 18 6.23 3.07 -4.06
CA GLY A 18 5.52 2.73 -2.82
C GLY A 18 4.42 1.70 -3.08
N GLY A 19 4.41 0.62 -2.28
CA GLY A 19 3.51 -0.52 -2.43
C GLY A 19 4.03 -1.65 -3.32
N TYR A 20 5.27 -1.57 -3.82
CA TYR A 20 5.93 -2.60 -4.66
C TYR A 20 7.34 -2.93 -4.16
N GLY A 21 7.79 -4.16 -4.42
CA GLY A 21 9.07 -4.69 -3.97
C GLY A 21 9.54 -5.91 -4.79
N GLY A 22 10.60 -6.57 -4.31
CA GLY A 22 11.32 -7.59 -5.07
C GLY A 22 12.42 -6.99 -5.95
N ASP A 23 13.17 -7.84 -6.65
CA ASP A 23 14.31 -7.38 -7.46
C ASP A 23 13.85 -6.56 -8.69
N ASP A 24 12.62 -6.76 -9.17
CA ASP A 24 12.04 -6.12 -10.36
C ASP A 24 10.74 -5.34 -10.09
N CYS A 25 10.41 -5.13 -8.80
CA CYS A 25 9.17 -4.48 -8.34
C CYS A 25 7.87 -5.23 -8.66
N SER A 26 7.94 -6.51 -9.03
CA SER A 26 6.74 -7.33 -9.34
C SER A 26 6.05 -7.91 -8.11
N GLN A 27 6.63 -7.75 -6.93
CA GLN A 27 6.18 -8.37 -5.69
C GLN A 27 5.61 -7.32 -4.74
N ARG A 28 4.79 -7.77 -3.80
CA ARG A 28 4.41 -6.95 -2.65
C ARG A 28 5.67 -6.68 -1.79
N PRO A 29 5.85 -5.48 -1.23
CA PRO A 29 6.90 -5.22 -0.26
C PRO A 29 6.88 -6.25 0.88
N LYS A 30 8.07 -6.54 1.41
CA LYS A 30 8.24 -7.43 2.57
C LYS A 30 7.96 -6.67 3.87
N ASP A 31 6.81 -6.01 3.93
CA ASP A 31 6.31 -5.36 5.13
C ASP A 31 5.94 -6.44 6.18
N ASP A 32 6.03 -6.09 7.46
CA ASP A 32 5.63 -6.93 8.60
C ASP A 32 4.10 -7.08 8.74
N CYS A 33 3.34 -6.36 7.92
CA CYS A 33 1.89 -6.38 7.84
C CYS A 33 1.40 -6.30 6.38
N GLY A 34 0.08 -6.34 6.19
CA GLY A 34 -0.53 -6.37 4.86
C GLY A 34 -0.53 -7.77 4.23
N ARG A 35 -1.32 -7.94 3.17
CA ARG A 35 -1.48 -9.22 2.47
C ARG A 35 -2.10 -9.04 1.09
N GLU A 36 -2.01 -10.08 0.26
CA GLU A 36 -2.82 -10.17 -0.94
C GLU A 36 -4.25 -10.61 -0.57
N LEU A 37 -5.24 -9.99 -1.20
CA LEU A 37 -6.66 -10.25 -1.01
C LEU A 37 -7.30 -10.49 -2.37
N GLY A 38 -7.94 -11.66 -2.52
CA GLY A 38 -8.82 -11.93 -3.64
C GLY A 38 -10.21 -11.32 -3.41
N THR A 39 -10.82 -10.79 -4.47
CA THR A 39 -12.19 -10.28 -4.46
C THR A 39 -13.23 -11.38 -4.72
N SER A 40 -14.46 -11.11 -4.31
CA SER A 40 -15.67 -11.91 -4.61
C SER A 40 -16.84 -10.98 -4.91
N SER A 41 -17.96 -11.53 -5.40
CA SER A 41 -19.23 -10.80 -5.53
C SER A 41 -19.79 -10.38 -4.18
N ASP A 42 -19.52 -11.15 -3.12
CA ASP A 42 -19.97 -10.84 -1.77
C ASP A 42 -19.02 -9.88 -1.06
N TRP A 43 -19.60 -8.99 -0.25
CA TRP A 43 -18.85 -8.09 0.63
C TRP A 43 -18.03 -8.88 1.64
N ARG A 44 -16.76 -8.50 1.78
CA ARG A 44 -15.85 -9.03 2.79
C ARG A 44 -15.34 -7.88 3.64
N TYR A 45 -15.44 -8.04 4.95
CA TYR A 45 -14.96 -7.07 5.91
C TYR A 45 -13.53 -7.44 6.32
N ILE A 46 -12.66 -6.44 6.33
CA ILE A 46 -11.32 -6.55 6.90
C ILE A 46 -11.15 -5.41 7.90
N GLU A 47 -10.69 -5.75 9.09
CA GLU A 47 -10.28 -4.74 10.06
C GLU A 47 -8.85 -4.30 9.73
N LEU A 48 -8.64 -2.98 9.69
CA LEU A 48 -7.34 -2.37 9.45
C LEU A 48 -7.00 -1.50 10.66
N VAL A 49 -5.88 -1.81 11.30
CA VAL A 49 -5.37 -1.03 12.45
C VAL A 49 -4.15 -0.27 12.00
N PHE A 50 -4.22 1.06 12.08
CA PHE A 50 -3.12 1.97 11.73
C PHE A 50 -2.42 2.43 13.01
N SER A 51 -1.40 1.69 13.43
CA SER A 51 -0.60 2.03 14.60
C SER A 51 0.88 1.79 14.34
N ASN A 52 1.72 2.62 14.96
CA ASN A 52 3.17 2.46 14.93
C ASN A 52 3.71 2.62 16.36
N THR A 53 3.95 1.51 17.05
CA THR A 53 4.48 1.53 18.42
C THR A 53 5.98 1.81 18.47
N ASN A 54 6.70 1.59 17.37
CA ASN A 54 8.14 1.74 17.28
C ASN A 54 8.49 2.70 16.13
N ALA A 55 8.09 3.97 16.26
CA ALA A 55 8.28 4.96 15.19
C ALA A 55 9.75 5.09 14.74
N GLU A 56 10.69 5.01 15.67
CA GLU A 56 12.13 5.11 15.42
C GLU A 56 12.70 3.96 14.56
N ASP A 57 11.98 2.84 14.41
CA ASP A 57 12.42 1.73 13.54
C ASP A 57 12.27 2.08 12.04
N TYR A 58 11.57 3.17 11.71
CA TYR A 58 11.22 3.56 10.35
C TYR A 58 11.85 4.91 10.01
N VAL A 59 12.50 5.00 8.84
CA VAL A 59 13.20 6.21 8.37
C VAL A 59 12.31 7.44 8.31
N ASP A 60 11.03 7.26 7.96
CA ASP A 60 10.02 8.31 7.89
C ASP A 60 9.02 8.27 9.05
N TYR A 61 9.31 7.50 10.11
CA TYR A 61 8.47 7.30 11.28
C TYR A 61 7.12 6.60 11.02
N TYR A 62 6.86 6.13 9.80
CA TYR A 62 5.61 5.46 9.46
C TYR A 62 5.82 3.97 9.19
N LYS A 63 5.14 3.15 9.97
CA LYS A 63 4.90 1.74 9.62
C LYS A 63 3.93 1.67 8.44
N LYS A 64 4.36 1.04 7.35
CA LYS A 64 3.58 0.89 6.12
C LYS A 64 3.07 -0.55 5.99
N CYS A 65 1.76 -0.70 5.79
CA CYS A 65 1.13 -1.99 5.53
C CYS A 65 0.58 -2.03 4.11
N THR A 66 1.19 -2.81 3.23
CA THR A 66 0.73 -2.91 1.83
C THR A 66 -0.28 -4.04 1.65
N TYR A 67 -1.48 -3.70 1.16
CA TYR A 67 -2.51 -4.67 0.76
C TYR A 67 -2.67 -4.65 -0.76
N TRP A 68 -2.59 -5.83 -1.38
CA TRP A 68 -2.83 -5.98 -2.83
C TRP A 68 -4.18 -6.65 -3.04
N ILE A 69 -5.15 -5.88 -3.53
CA ILE A 69 -6.50 -6.38 -3.81
C ILE A 69 -6.56 -6.76 -5.29
N ARG A 70 -6.79 -8.04 -5.57
CA ARG A 70 -6.79 -8.60 -6.94
C ARG A 70 -8.17 -9.08 -7.32
N SER A 71 -8.56 -8.76 -8.55
CA SER A 71 -9.85 -9.11 -9.13
C SER A 71 -9.67 -9.74 -10.51
N PRO A 72 -10.56 -10.66 -10.92
CA PRO A 72 -10.53 -11.21 -12.27
C PRO A 72 -10.63 -10.11 -13.36
N PRO A 73 -10.13 -10.37 -14.58
CA PRO A 73 -10.29 -9.45 -15.71
C PRO A 73 -11.75 -9.07 -15.93
N TYR A 74 -11.99 -7.85 -16.43
CA TYR A 74 -13.33 -7.30 -16.75
C TYR A 74 -14.27 -7.14 -15.55
N THR A 75 -13.74 -7.11 -14.33
CA THR A 75 -14.51 -6.79 -13.12
C THR A 75 -14.08 -5.44 -12.54
N ARG A 76 -14.89 -4.89 -11.63
CA ARG A 76 -14.56 -3.67 -10.87
C ARG A 76 -14.52 -4.00 -9.39
N VAL A 77 -13.47 -3.55 -8.72
CA VAL A 77 -13.35 -3.66 -7.27
C VAL A 77 -14.12 -2.51 -6.63
N GLN A 78 -14.98 -2.82 -5.66
CA GLN A 78 -15.61 -1.84 -4.80
C GLN A 78 -14.97 -1.91 -3.42
N ILE A 79 -14.60 -0.77 -2.86
CA ILE A 79 -14.02 -0.65 -1.53
C ILE A 79 -14.86 0.39 -0.79
N TYR A 80 -15.29 0.04 0.42
CA TYR A 80 -15.97 0.94 1.32
C TYR A 80 -15.13 1.09 2.59
N PHE A 81 -14.80 2.33 2.95
CA PHE A 81 -14.08 2.62 4.19
C PHE A 81 -15.08 2.94 5.28
N GLN A 82 -15.10 2.12 6.32
CA GLN A 82 -15.80 2.40 7.55
C GLN A 82 -14.76 2.76 8.60
N ALA A 83 -14.64 4.05 8.90
CA ALA A 83 -13.76 4.50 9.97
C ALA A 83 -14.48 4.40 11.31
N GLU A 84 -13.94 3.60 12.22
CA GLU A 84 -14.50 3.45 13.57
C GLU A 84 -13.94 4.48 14.55
N TYR A 85 -12.66 4.86 14.40
CA TYR A 85 -11.99 5.77 15.32
C TYR A 85 -10.88 6.57 14.65
N PHE A 86 -10.87 7.88 14.90
CA PHE A 86 -9.74 8.76 14.62
C PHE A 86 -9.26 9.35 15.94
N ALA A 87 -8.02 9.06 16.33
CA ALA A 87 -7.46 9.52 17.60
C ALA A 87 -7.20 11.04 17.62
N TYR A 88 -7.07 11.68 16.46
CA TYR A 88 -6.63 13.05 16.33
C TYR A 88 -7.57 13.85 15.42
N GLY A 89 -8.13 14.93 15.94
CA GLY A 89 -8.93 15.91 15.18
C GLY A 89 -8.07 17.08 14.72
N VAL A 90 -7.03 16.81 13.93
CA VAL A 90 -6.14 17.83 13.36
C VAL A 90 -6.35 17.92 11.85
N ASP A 91 -6.00 19.07 11.27
CA ASP A 91 -6.09 19.25 9.82
C ASP A 91 -5.13 18.31 9.08
N GLY A 92 -5.66 17.57 8.11
CA GLY A 92 -4.92 16.61 7.30
C GLY A 92 -4.68 15.26 7.97
N CYS A 93 -3.75 14.48 7.41
CA CYS A 93 -3.39 13.14 7.88
C CYS A 93 -1.91 13.07 8.35
N PRO A 94 -1.46 13.92 9.31
CA PRO A 94 -0.05 13.99 9.68
C PRO A 94 0.42 12.79 10.52
N TYR A 95 -0.47 12.06 11.19
CA TYR A 95 -0.09 10.97 12.09
C TYR A 95 -0.34 9.58 11.51
N ALA A 96 -1.36 9.44 10.66
CA ALA A 96 -1.70 8.20 9.97
C ALA A 96 -2.57 8.52 8.76
N GLY A 97 -2.50 7.67 7.74
CA GLY A 97 -3.29 7.84 6.52
C GLY A 97 -3.35 6.57 5.69
N VAL A 98 -4.24 6.58 4.71
CA VAL A 98 -4.39 5.52 3.72
C VAL A 98 -4.18 6.11 2.34
N GLU A 99 -3.31 5.50 1.55
CA GLU A 99 -3.19 5.79 0.12
C GLU A 99 -3.82 4.65 -0.68
N ILE A 100 -4.73 5.00 -1.59
CA ILE A 100 -5.32 4.05 -2.54
C ILE A 100 -4.64 4.25 -3.89
N LYS A 101 -4.02 3.19 -4.40
CA LYS A 101 -3.36 3.18 -5.71
C LYS A 101 -4.08 2.24 -6.67
N THR A 102 -4.62 2.79 -7.74
CA THR A 102 -5.33 2.04 -8.81
C THR A 102 -4.82 2.38 -10.21
N ASN A 103 -3.87 3.31 -10.31
CA ASN A 103 -3.28 3.73 -11.58
C ASN A 103 -2.52 2.59 -12.26
N SER A 104 -2.57 2.56 -13.60
CA SER A 104 -1.75 1.62 -14.39
C SER A 104 -0.25 1.91 -14.25
N ASP A 105 0.12 3.18 -14.05
CA ASP A 105 1.46 3.58 -13.66
C ASP A 105 1.58 3.62 -12.12
N PRO A 106 2.32 2.69 -11.50
CA PRO A 106 2.44 2.59 -10.05
C PRO A 106 3.31 3.68 -9.41
N THR A 107 4.03 4.47 -10.22
CA THR A 107 4.85 5.60 -9.74
C THR A 107 4.01 6.78 -9.31
N LEU A 108 2.78 6.88 -9.81
CA LEU A 108 1.86 7.97 -9.48
C LEU A 108 1.28 7.78 -8.07
N THR A 109 1.14 8.89 -7.36
CA THR A 109 0.54 8.95 -6.02
C THR A 109 -0.90 9.42 -6.07
N GLY A 110 -1.69 8.95 -5.10
CA GLY A 110 -3.10 9.32 -4.94
C GLY A 110 -4.06 8.60 -5.89
N TYR A 111 -5.33 8.65 -5.53
CA TYR A 111 -6.43 8.11 -6.33
C TYR A 111 -6.84 9.13 -7.40
N ARG A 112 -6.64 8.78 -8.68
CA ARG A 112 -7.04 9.57 -9.84
C ARG A 112 -7.59 8.64 -10.93
#